data_AF-A0A2M7CJP7-F1
#
_entry.id   AF-A0A2M7CJP7-F1
#
_cell.length_a   1.000
_cell.length_b   1.000
_cell.length_c   1.000
_cell.angle_alpha   90.00
_cell.angle_beta   90.00
_cell.angle_gamma   90.00
#
_symmetry.space_group_name_H-M   'P 1'
#
loop_
_entity.id
_entity.type
_entity.pdbx_description
1 polymer ?
#
loop_
_entity_poly.entity_id
_entity_poly.type
_entity_poly.pdbx_seq_one_letter_code
_entity_poly.pdbx_strand_id
1 'polypeptide(L)'
;MKRLHPALALLVTAILAYGLLLPSLGFYWDDLPMSWIRYQLGPEAMTRYFSSNRPVWGLLYQVTTRILPQIPIYWQVFALLLRALTGILAWGI
;
A
#
# COMPACT_ATOMS: atom_id res chain seq x y z
N MET A 1 -28.57 15.63 -17.35
CA MET A 1 -27.83 15.30 -16.11
C MET A 1 -26.73 14.30 -16.47
N LYS A 2 -25.44 14.63 -16.32
CA LYS A 2 -24.35 13.68 -16.60
C LYS A 2 -24.31 12.65 -15.45
N ARG A 3 -24.41 11.35 -15.77
CA ARG A 3 -24.29 10.28 -14.77
C ARG A 3 -22.83 10.12 -14.36
N LEU A 4 -22.57 9.95 -13.07
CA LEU A 4 -21.23 9.69 -12.55
C LEU A 4 -20.78 8.29 -13.01
N HIS A 5 -19.55 8.17 -13.51
CA HIS A 5 -19.00 6.85 -13.89
C HIS A 5 -18.82 5.98 -12.64
N PRO A 6 -19.19 4.69 -12.65
CA PRO A 6 -19.05 3.80 -11.48
C PRO A 6 -17.64 3.77 -10.90
N ALA A 7 -16.61 3.76 -11.76
CA ALA A 7 -15.21 3.81 -11.31
C ALA A 7 -14.89 5.09 -10.50
N LEU A 8 -15.46 6.23 -10.90
CA LEU A 8 -15.30 7.49 -10.17
C LEU A 8 -16.06 7.45 -8.84
N ALA A 9 -17.24 6.83 -8.80
CA ALA A 9 -17.98 6.61 -7.56
C ALA A 9 -17.18 5.77 -6.55
N LEU A 10 -16.53 4.69 -7.01
CA LEU A 10 -15.65 3.86 -6.18
C LEU A 10 -14.41 4.61 -5.69
N LEU A 11 -13.77 5.40 -6.56
CA LEU A 11 -12.62 6.21 -6.17
C LEU A 11 -13.01 7.23 -5.09
N VAL A 12 -14.11 7.95 -5.28
CA VAL A 12 -14.62 8.91 -4.27
C VAL A 12 -14.95 8.19 -2.97
N THR A 13 -15.58 7.02 -3.04
CA THR A 13 -15.88 6.21 -1.86
C THR A 13 -14.62 5.79 -1.11
N ALA A 14 -13.57 5.36 -1.83
CA ALA A 14 -12.28 5.03 -1.22
C ALA A 14 -11.60 6.25 -0.57
N ILE A 15 -11.68 7.43 -1.18
CA ILE A 15 -11.18 8.69 -0.61
C ILE A 15 -11.93 9.07 0.66
N LEU A 16 -13.26 8.96 0.67
CA LEU A 16 -14.05 9.28 1.85
C LEU A 16 -13.84 8.27 2.98
N ALA A 17 -13.70 6.98 2.66
CA ALA A 17 -13.52 5.92 3.66
C ALA A 17 -12.09 5.88 4.24
N TYR A 18 -11.06 6.09 3.42
CA TYR A 18 -9.66 5.88 3.80
C TYR A 18 -8.81 7.14 3.69
N GLY A 19 -9.17 8.08 2.82
CA GLY A 19 -8.37 9.26 2.47
C GLY A 19 -8.33 10.37 3.53
N LEU A 20 -9.42 10.51 4.30
CA LEU A 20 -9.62 11.66 5.20
C LEU A 20 -8.54 11.79 6.28
N LEU A 21 -8.02 10.66 6.77
CA LEU A 21 -7.07 10.63 7.88
C LEU A 21 -5.62 10.35 7.44
N LEU A 22 -5.34 10.11 6.14
CA LEU A 22 -4.00 9.72 5.68
C LEU A 22 -2.86 10.61 6.19
N PRO A 23 -2.98 11.96 6.22
CA PRO A 23 -1.89 12.83 6.71
C PRO A 23 -1.57 12.65 8.20
N SER A 24 -2.52 12.13 8.98
CA SER A 24 -2.36 11.87 10.42
C SER A 24 -1.92 10.45 10.74
N LEU A 25 -1.91 9.54 9.75
CA LEU A 25 -1.55 8.14 9.95
C LEU A 25 -0.05 7.91 9.81
N GLY A 26 0.51 7.16 10.75
CA GLY A 26 1.89 6.65 10.70
C GLY A 26 1.97 5.22 10.16
N PHE A 27 3.14 4.60 10.36
CA PHE A 27 3.27 3.14 10.25
C PHE A 27 2.68 2.47 11.49
N TYR A 28 1.90 1.41 11.30
CA TYR A 28 1.27 0.67 12.39
C TYR A 28 1.50 -0.83 12.24
N TRP A 29 1.65 -1.52 13.38
CA TRP A 29 1.70 -2.98 13.43
C TRP A 29 2.78 -3.55 12.49
N ASP A 30 2.43 -4.41 11.53
CA ASP A 30 3.38 -5.03 10.60
C ASP A 30 4.13 -4.01 9.73
N ASP A 31 3.61 -2.81 9.50
CA ASP A 31 4.33 -1.79 8.74
C ASP A 31 5.65 -1.37 9.43
N LEU A 32 5.69 -1.41 10.77
CA LEU A 32 6.86 -1.02 11.54
C LEU A 32 8.05 -1.97 11.31
N PRO A 33 7.97 -3.29 11.60
CA PRO A 33 9.08 -4.19 11.35
C PRO A 33 9.41 -4.31 9.86
N MET A 34 8.42 -4.30 8.95
CA MET A 34 8.70 -4.42 7.51
C MET A 34 9.44 -3.20 6.96
N SER A 35 8.99 -1.99 7.32
CA SER A 35 9.71 -0.78 6.95
C SER A 35 11.10 -0.75 7.60
N TRP A 36 11.20 -1.03 8.90
CA TRP A 36 12.47 -0.97 9.61
C TRP A 36 13.51 -1.95 9.05
N ILE A 37 13.15 -3.22 8.87
CA ILE A 37 14.07 -4.24 8.30
C ILE A 37 14.61 -3.75 6.96
N ARG A 38 13.73 -3.25 6.09
CA ARG A 38 14.13 -2.84 4.76
C ARG A 38 14.97 -1.56 4.72
N TYR A 39 14.60 -0.52 5.46
CA TYR A 39 15.26 0.79 5.36
C TYR A 39 16.50 0.89 6.25
N GLN A 40 16.57 0.14 7.35
CA GLN A 40 17.71 0.17 8.27
C GLN A 40 18.68 -0.98 8.03
N LEU A 41 18.20 -2.18 7.65
CA LEU A 41 19.07 -3.35 7.42
C LEU A 41 19.25 -3.73 5.94
N GLY A 42 18.50 -3.10 5.05
CA GLY A 42 18.63 -3.28 3.60
C GLY A 42 17.78 -4.41 2.99
N PRO A 43 17.77 -4.50 1.65
CA PRO A 43 16.93 -5.46 0.91
C PRO A 43 17.33 -6.93 1.15
N GLU A 44 18.60 -7.22 1.43
CA GLU A 44 19.08 -8.56 1.73
C GLU A 44 18.52 -9.06 3.07
N ALA A 45 18.45 -8.18 4.08
CA ALA A 45 17.84 -8.51 5.36
C ALA A 45 16.35 -8.80 5.20
N MET A 46 15.66 -8.02 4.36
CA MET A 46 14.25 -8.26 4.03
C MET A 46 14.04 -9.62 3.35
N THR A 47 14.91 -9.98 2.40
CA THR A 47 14.87 -11.29 1.73
C THR A 47 15.10 -12.43 2.72
N ARG A 48 16.11 -12.30 3.60
CA ARG A 48 16.39 -13.29 4.63
C ARG A 48 15.24 -13.45 5.63
N TYR A 49 14.60 -12.35 6.03
CA TYR A 49 13.46 -12.39 6.95
C TYR A 49 12.30 -13.24 6.41
N PHE A 50 12.06 -13.17 5.10
CA PHE A 50 10.96 -13.88 4.46
C PHE A 50 11.31 -15.26 3.89
N SER A 51 12.57 -15.70 3.97
CA SER A 51 13.07 -16.88 3.26
C SER A 51 12.44 -18.20 3.69
N SER A 52 11.98 -18.31 4.95
CA SER A 52 11.45 -19.56 5.51
C SER A 52 9.95 -19.76 5.26
N ASN A 53 9.14 -18.71 5.41
CA ASN A 53 7.68 -18.85 5.47
C ASN A 53 6.94 -18.16 4.32
N ARG A 54 7.45 -17.04 3.79
CA ARG A 54 6.71 -16.22 2.82
C ARG A 54 7.64 -15.58 1.78
N PRO A 55 8.41 -16.38 1.02
CA PRO A 55 9.42 -15.86 0.09
C PRO A 55 8.83 -14.91 -0.98
N VAL A 56 7.61 -15.19 -1.46
CA VAL A 56 6.91 -14.31 -2.41
C VAL A 56 6.62 -12.94 -1.80
N TRP A 57 6.24 -12.87 -0.52
CA TRP A 57 6.04 -11.60 0.17
C TRP A 57 7.34 -10.80 0.27
N GLY A 58 8.46 -11.46 0.52
CA GLY A 58 9.78 -10.83 0.49
C GLY A 58 10.09 -10.15 -0.85
N LEU A 59 9.72 -10.78 -1.98
CA LEU A 59 9.87 -10.18 -3.31
C LEU A 59 8.98 -8.94 -3.49
N LEU A 60 7.70 -9.03 -3.10
CA LEU A 60 6.75 -7.91 -3.22
C LEU A 60 7.19 -6.69 -2.39
N TYR A 61 7.66 -6.93 -1.17
CA TYR A 61 8.20 -5.85 -0.34
C TYR A 61 9.45 -5.23 -0.96
N GLN A 62 10.35 -6.01 -1.56
CA GLN A 62 11.53 -5.44 -2.21
C GLN A 62 11.17 -4.53 -3.38
N VAL A 63 10.15 -4.88 -4.19
CA VAL A 63 9.70 -4.02 -5.29
C VAL A 63 9.11 -2.72 -4.76
N THR A 64 8.16 -2.80 -3.84
CA THR A 64 7.44 -1.62 -3.32
C THR A 64 8.36 -0.67 -2.56
N THR A 65 9.22 -1.19 -1.70
CA THR A 65 10.16 -0.40 -0.88
C THR A 65 11.37 0.14 -1.65
N ARG A 66 11.60 -0.32 -2.89
CA ARG A 66 12.57 0.33 -3.80
C ARG A 66 12.04 1.65 -4.34
N ILE A 67 10.72 1.78 -4.45
CA ILE A 67 10.04 2.92 -5.06
C ILE A 67 9.57 3.90 -3.98
N LEU A 68 8.92 3.39 -2.94
CA LEU A 68 8.37 4.21 -1.86
C LEU A 68 9.46 4.49 -0.80
N PRO A 69 9.57 5.72 -0.27
CA PRO A 69 10.46 6.04 0.84
C PRO A 69 9.86 5.62 2.20
N GLN A 70 10.65 5.64 3.28
CA GLN A 70 10.19 5.41 4.66
C GLN A 70 9.41 6.61 5.22
N ILE A 71 8.41 7.07 4.47
CA ILE A 71 7.58 8.22 4.84
C ILE A 71 6.11 7.77 4.74
N PRO A 72 5.35 7.77 5.85
CA PRO A 72 4.01 7.15 5.92
C PRO A 72 3.05 7.58 4.82
N ILE A 73 2.98 8.88 4.50
CA ILE A 73 1.98 9.39 3.55
C ILE A 73 2.06 8.72 2.17
N TYR A 74 3.25 8.35 1.69
CA TYR A 74 3.40 7.68 0.39
C TYR A 74 2.82 6.27 0.42
N TRP A 75 3.01 5.54 1.52
CA TRP A 75 2.43 4.21 1.73
C TRP A 75 0.91 4.27 1.87
N GLN A 76 0.41 5.26 2.61
CA GLN A 76 -1.01 5.49 2.82
C GLN A 76 -1.73 5.82 1.49
N VAL A 77 -1.15 6.71 0.67
CA VAL A 77 -1.67 7.01 -0.68
C VAL A 77 -1.60 5.78 -1.59
N PHE A 78 -0.48 5.05 -1.60
CA PHE A 78 -0.34 3.84 -2.40
C PHE A 78 -1.42 2.79 -2.05
N ALA A 79 -1.66 2.57 -0.75
CA ALA A 79 -2.68 1.64 -0.29
C ALA A 79 -4.11 2.11 -0.60
N LEU A 80 -4.38 3.42 -0.63
CA LEU A 80 -5.66 3.97 -1.09
C LEU A 80 -5.89 3.70 -2.58
N LEU A 81 -4.87 3.93 -3.41
CA LEU A 81 -4.94 3.67 -4.85
C LEU A 81 -5.16 2.19 -5.15
N LEU A 82 -4.45 1.30 -4.44
CA LEU A 82 -4.68 -0.14 -4.57
C LEU A 82 -6.10 -0.54 -4.19
N ARG A 83 -6.68 0.00 -3.11
CA ARG A 83 -8.08 -0.28 -2.73
C ARG A 83 -9.07 0.14 -3.82
N ALA A 84 -8.90 1.34 -4.36
CA ALA A 84 -9.76 1.83 -5.45
C ALA A 84 -9.59 0.95 -6.71
N LEU A 85 -8.36 0.64 -7.09
CA LEU A 85 -8.06 -0.20 -8.25
C LEU A 85 -8.64 -1.62 -8.10
N THR A 86 -8.46 -2.25 -6.94
CA THR A 86 -9.04 -3.57 -6.66
C THR A 86 -10.56 -3.56 -6.79
N GLY A 87 -11.23 -2.51 -6.27
CA GLY A 87 -12.67 -2.37 -6.44
C GLY A 87 -13.05 -2.26 -7.92
N ILE A 88 -12.42 -1.37 -8.67
CA ILE A 88 -12.67 -1.17 -10.11
C ILE A 88 -12.49 -2.48 -10.89
N LEU A 89 -11.36 -3.17 -10.69
CA LEU A 89 -11.05 -4.43 -11.37
C LEU A 89 -12.00 -5.56 -10.99
N ALA A 90 -12.40 -5.65 -9.71
CA ALA A 90 -13.33 -6.67 -9.25
C ALA A 90 -14.71 -6.56 -9.91
N TRP A 91 -15.13 -5.34 -10.27
CA TRP A 91 -16.40 -5.08 -10.95
C TRP A 91 -16.28 -4.95 -12.47
N GLY A 92 -15.07 -5.01 -13.03
CA GLY A 92 -14.83 -4.94 -14.48
C GLY A 92 -15.27 -3.62 -15.14
N ILE A 93 -15.21 -2.52 -14.38
CA ILE A 93 -15.63 -1.17 -14.78
C ILE A 93 -14.46 -0.21 -15.00
#